data_AF-A0A2V8UBE8-F1
#
_entry.id   AF-A0A2V8UBE8-F1
#
_cell.length_a   1.000
_cell.length_b   1.000
_cell.length_c   1.000
_cell.angle_alpha   90.00
_cell.angle_beta   90.00
_cell.angle_gamma   90.00
#
_symmetry.space_group_name_H-M   'P 1'
#
loop_
_entity.id
_entity.type
_entity.pdbx_description
1 polymer ?
#
loop_
_entity_poly.entity_id
_entity_poly.type
_entity_poly.pdbx_seq_one_letter_code
_entity_poly.pdbx_strand_id
1 'polypeptide(L)'
;MILAEQHAGISASDVNGWLPRQPDWPKPGEWVRERLVHVATDLQLITGADAVIAKYEGLLIPETDRALVHTDVGFHNMAIDPASLKVCGLFDYEGADWADRHHDFRYLIFDLAKLARPI
;
A
#
# COMPACT_ATOMS: atom_id res chain seq x y z
N MET A 1 10.72 -6.52 -13.19
CA MET A 1 9.42 -5.88 -12.88
C MET A 1 9.73 -4.82 -11.85
N ILE A 2 9.39 -3.56 -12.11
CA ILE A 2 9.92 -2.40 -11.37
C ILE A 2 9.78 -2.52 -9.84
N LEU A 3 8.65 -3.05 -9.34
CA LEU A 3 8.47 -3.28 -7.90
C LEU A 3 9.41 -4.36 -7.34
N ALA A 4 9.64 -5.45 -8.08
CA ALA A 4 10.56 -6.49 -7.64
C ALA A 4 12.01 -5.97 -7.59
N GLU A 5 12.39 -5.14 -8.56
CA GLU A 5 13.70 -4.47 -8.58
C GLU A 5 13.84 -3.48 -7.41
N GLN A 6 12.80 -2.69 -7.14
CA GLN A 6 12.77 -1.77 -5.99
C GLN A 6 12.85 -2.53 -4.65
N HIS A 7 11.98 -3.52 -4.46
CA HIS A 7 11.86 -4.26 -3.19
C HIS A 7 13.11 -5.09 -2.87
N ALA A 8 13.80 -5.62 -3.87
CA ALA A 8 14.99 -6.45 -3.68
C ALA A 8 16.30 -5.68 -3.81
N GLY A 9 16.31 -4.57 -4.56
CA GLY A 9 17.53 -3.87 -4.95
C GLY A 9 17.88 -2.65 -4.10
N ILE A 10 16.92 -2.11 -3.33
CA ILE A 10 17.13 -0.92 -2.49
C ILE A 10 17.14 -1.33 -1.03
N SER A 11 18.23 -0.98 -0.33
CA SER A 11 18.38 -1.20 1.10
C SER A 11 17.89 -0.02 1.92
N ALA A 12 17.62 -0.25 3.22
CA ALA A 12 17.26 0.83 4.15
C ALA A 12 18.33 1.94 4.22
N SER A 13 19.61 1.58 4.05
CA SER A 13 20.70 2.55 4.03
C SER A 13 20.69 3.47 2.80
N ASP A 14 20.21 2.99 1.66
CA ASP A 14 20.20 3.76 0.41
C ASP A 14 19.19 4.93 0.45
N VAL A 15 18.14 4.78 1.27
CA VAL A 15 17.03 5.75 1.40
C VAL A 15 17.04 6.48 2.75
N ASN A 16 18.10 6.30 3.52
CA ASN A 16 18.21 6.90 4.84
C ASN A 16 18.16 8.43 4.77
N GLY A 17 17.23 9.03 5.50
CA GLY A 17 17.02 10.48 5.52
C GLY A 17 16.25 11.05 4.32
N TRP A 18 15.81 10.21 3.38
CA TRP A 18 14.95 10.63 2.25
C TRP A 18 13.47 10.37 2.52
N LEU A 19 13.19 9.38 3.38
CA LEU A 19 11.82 8.95 3.67
C LEU A 19 11.16 9.84 4.73
N PRO A 20 9.82 10.02 4.65
CA PRO A 20 9.04 10.60 5.73
C PRO A 20 9.24 9.79 7.02
N ARG A 21 9.08 10.45 8.16
CA ARG A 21 9.22 9.79 9.47
C ARG A 21 8.08 8.82 9.78
N GLN A 22 6.96 8.94 9.08
CA GLN A 22 5.78 8.11 9.24
C GLN A 22 5.03 8.05 7.91
N PRO A 23 4.45 6.89 7.53
CA PRO A 23 3.66 6.79 6.32
C PRO A 23 2.37 7.60 6.46
N ASP A 24 1.97 8.27 5.40
CA ASP A 24 0.74 9.08 5.41
C ASP A 24 -0.53 8.24 5.41
N TRP A 25 -0.42 6.97 5.02
CA TRP A 25 -1.51 6.00 5.00
C TRP A 25 -0.98 4.57 5.22
N PRO A 26 -1.71 3.69 5.94
CA PRO A 26 -2.99 3.95 6.61
C PRO A 26 -2.85 4.87 7.82
N LYS A 27 -3.87 5.69 8.08
CA LYS A 27 -3.92 6.51 9.30
C LYS A 27 -4.08 5.59 10.53
N PRO A 28 -3.57 6.01 11.71
CA PRO A 28 -3.75 5.26 12.95
C PRO A 28 -5.22 4.96 13.24
N GLY A 29 -5.50 3.84 13.87
CA GLY A 29 -6.85 3.37 14.14
C GLY A 29 -7.65 4.32 15.02
N GLU A 30 -6.99 5.03 15.94
CA GLU A 30 -7.61 6.12 16.69
C GLU A 30 -8.15 7.22 15.77
N TRP A 31 -7.31 7.70 14.84
CA TRP A 31 -7.71 8.72 13.86
C TRP A 31 -8.90 8.26 13.02
N VAL A 32 -8.92 6.98 12.63
CA VAL A 32 -10.02 6.39 11.84
C VAL A 32 -11.29 6.26 12.67
N ARG A 33 -11.22 5.74 13.91
CA ARG A 33 -12.36 5.58 14.81
C ARG A 33 -13.09 6.91 15.07
N GLU A 34 -12.33 7.98 15.33
CA GLU A 34 -12.89 9.31 15.55
C GLU A 34 -13.71 9.82 14.36
N ARG A 35 -13.33 9.43 13.13
CA ARG A 35 -13.91 9.98 11.90
C ARG A 35 -14.97 9.08 11.28
N LEU A 36 -14.83 7.77 11.46
CA LEU A 36 -15.72 6.79 10.83
C LEU A 36 -17.18 6.99 11.25
N VAL A 37 -17.41 7.34 12.52
CA VAL A 37 -18.75 7.63 13.07
C VAL A 37 -19.44 8.85 12.45
N HIS A 38 -18.68 9.72 11.77
CA HIS A 38 -19.22 10.90 11.10
C HIS A 38 -19.57 10.67 9.62
N VAL A 39 -19.08 9.58 9.04
CA VAL A 39 -19.25 9.27 7.60
C VAL A 39 -20.02 7.98 7.36
N ALA A 40 -20.22 7.15 8.38
CA ALA A 40 -21.02 5.93 8.35
C ALA A 40 -21.98 5.89 9.53
N THR A 41 -23.19 5.39 9.29
CA THR A 41 -24.22 5.17 10.33
C THR A 41 -24.46 3.69 10.63
N ASP A 42 -23.93 2.79 9.80
CA ASP A 42 -24.04 1.36 9.96
C ASP A 42 -23.10 0.87 11.08
N LEU A 43 -23.69 0.50 12.22
CA LEU A 43 -22.95 0.02 13.39
C LEU A 43 -22.20 -1.29 13.12
N GLN A 44 -22.71 -2.16 12.25
CA GLN A 44 -22.02 -3.40 11.89
C GLN A 44 -20.78 -3.09 11.06
N LEU A 45 -20.89 -2.16 10.10
CA LEU A 45 -19.76 -1.68 9.33
C LEU A 45 -18.70 -1.02 10.22
N ILE A 46 -19.10 -0.14 11.14
CA ILE A 46 -18.19 0.54 12.06
C ILE A 46 -17.44 -0.47 12.94
N THR A 47 -18.17 -1.41 13.54
CA THR A 47 -17.57 -2.46 14.39
C THR A 47 -16.65 -3.38 13.58
N GLY A 48 -17.05 -3.75 12.37
CA GLY A 48 -16.24 -4.57 11.47
C GLY A 48 -14.96 -3.88 11.04
N ALA A 49 -15.03 -2.58 10.70
CA ALA A 49 -13.87 -1.79 10.34
C ALA A 49 -12.89 -1.67 11.52
N ASP A 50 -13.37 -1.37 12.72
CA ASP A 50 -12.53 -1.28 13.93
C ASP A 50 -11.80 -2.61 14.19
N ALA A 51 -12.50 -3.75 14.06
CA ALA A 51 -11.90 -5.07 14.23
C ALA A 51 -10.80 -5.37 13.18
N VAL A 52 -10.96 -4.91 11.94
CA VAL A 52 -9.94 -5.07 10.88
C VAL A 52 -8.73 -4.19 11.18
N ILE A 53 -8.96 -2.93 11.56
CA ILE A 53 -7.90 -1.98 11.89
C ILE A 53 -7.09 -2.46 13.10
N ALA A 54 -7.76 -2.92 14.16
CA ALA A 54 -7.07 -3.45 15.34
C ALA A 54 -6.20 -4.68 15.00
N LYS A 55 -6.68 -5.56 14.10
CA LYS A 55 -5.86 -6.67 13.59
C LYS A 55 -4.66 -6.18 12.81
N TYR A 56 -4.85 -5.20 11.92
CA TYR A 56 -3.78 -4.60 11.13
C TYR A 56 -2.70 -3.95 12.02
N GLU A 57 -3.09 -3.13 13.00
CA GLU A 57 -2.15 -2.48 13.92
C GLU A 57 -1.41 -3.47 14.83
N GLY A 58 -2.01 -4.63 15.09
CA GLY A 58 -1.40 -5.73 15.84
C GLY A 58 -0.41 -6.58 15.04
N LEU A 59 -0.26 -6.36 13.73
CA LEU A 59 0.68 -7.13 12.91
C LEU A 59 2.13 -6.74 13.19
N LEU A 60 2.94 -7.72 13.54
CA LEU A 60 4.40 -7.58 13.60
C LEU A 60 4.99 -7.95 12.24
N ILE A 61 5.48 -6.95 11.52
CA ILE A 61 6.11 -7.13 10.21
C ILE A 61 7.61 -7.38 10.41
N PRO A 62 8.14 -8.57 10.03
CA PRO A 62 9.56 -8.85 10.10
C PRO A 62 10.38 -7.84 9.28
N GLU A 63 11.57 -7.47 9.76
CA GLU A 63 12.47 -6.58 9.00
C GLU A 63 12.80 -7.13 7.60
N THR A 64 12.84 -8.44 7.44
CA THR A 64 13.08 -9.12 6.14
C THR A 64 11.92 -8.97 5.15
N ASP A 65 10.73 -8.61 5.62
CA ASP A 65 9.56 -8.34 4.77
C ASP A 65 9.34 -6.83 4.56
N ARG A 66 10.18 -5.98 5.16
CA ARG A 66 10.18 -4.54 4.90
C ARG A 66 11.03 -4.19 3.70
N ALA A 67 10.56 -3.23 2.92
CA ALA A 67 11.24 -2.72 1.75
C ALA A 67 10.89 -1.25 1.55
N LEU A 68 11.58 -0.59 0.61
CA LEU A 68 11.09 0.67 0.07
C LEU A 68 9.75 0.40 -0.63
N VAL A 69 8.68 0.89 -0.04
CA VAL A 69 7.34 0.88 -0.64
C VAL A 69 7.00 2.25 -1.18
N HIS A 70 6.35 2.30 -2.34
CA HIS A 70 5.83 3.55 -2.90
C HIS A 70 4.55 4.00 -2.16
N THR A 71 3.83 3.03 -1.60
CA THR A 71 2.53 3.14 -0.95
C THR A 71 1.39 3.59 -1.83
N ASP A 72 1.58 4.12 -3.03
CA ASP A 72 0.50 4.57 -3.94
C ASP A 72 0.66 4.06 -5.39
N VAL A 73 0.79 2.75 -5.54
CA VAL A 73 0.99 2.10 -6.84
C VAL A 73 -0.32 1.98 -7.64
N GLY A 74 -0.85 3.13 -8.07
CA GLY A 74 -1.98 3.24 -9.00
C GLY A 74 -1.51 3.57 -10.42
N PHE A 75 -2.38 3.37 -11.42
CA PHE A 75 -2.06 3.72 -12.82
C PHE A 75 -1.72 5.21 -13.00
N HIS A 76 -2.22 6.07 -12.13
CA HIS A 76 -1.91 7.51 -12.13
C HIS A 76 -0.45 7.82 -11.77
N ASN A 77 0.27 6.87 -11.15
CA ASN A 77 1.69 6.99 -10.77
C ASN A 77 2.63 6.11 -11.62
N MET A 78 2.10 5.49 -12.70
CA MET A 78 2.87 4.62 -13.58
C MET A 78 3.17 5.31 -14.91
N ALA A 79 4.44 5.29 -15.32
CA ALA A 79 4.82 5.57 -16.70
C ALA A 79 4.67 4.27 -17.51
N ILE A 80 3.77 4.26 -18.50
CA ILE A 80 3.52 3.10 -19.36
C ILE A 80 3.89 3.46 -20.80
N ASP A 81 4.71 2.62 -21.44
CA ASP A 81 4.94 2.72 -22.88
C ASP A 81 3.65 2.29 -23.63
N PRO A 82 3.00 3.17 -24.39
CA PRO A 82 1.74 2.84 -25.07
C PRO A 82 1.90 1.79 -26.17
N ALA A 83 3.10 1.60 -26.72
CA ALA A 83 3.32 0.61 -27.79
C ALA A 83 3.46 -0.81 -27.23
N SER A 84 4.26 -0.98 -26.18
CA SER A 84 4.53 -2.29 -25.58
C SER A 84 3.70 -2.61 -24.34
N LEU A 85 2.95 -1.64 -23.81
CA LEU A 85 2.20 -1.69 -22.55
C LEU A 85 3.09 -2.04 -21.33
N LYS A 86 4.41 -1.83 -21.44
CA LYS A 86 5.34 -2.06 -20.34
C LYS A 86 5.30 -0.88 -19.38
N VAL A 87 5.32 -1.20 -18.08
CA VAL A 87 5.60 -0.20 -17.04
C VAL A 87 7.09 0.14 -17.10
N CYS A 88 7.38 1.41 -17.39
CA CYS A 88 8.72 1.97 -17.56
C CYS A 88 9.20 2.74 -16.34
N GLY A 89 8.32 3.11 -15.41
CA GLY A 89 8.67 3.95 -14.27
C GLY A 89 7.53 4.07 -13.26
N LEU A 90 7.90 4.42 -12.04
CA LEU A 90 7.02 4.94 -11.00
C LEU A 90 7.47 6.36 -10.64
N PHE A 91 6.53 7.21 -10.25
CA PHE A 91 6.79 8.59 -9.84
C PHE A 91 5.82 8.96 -8.71
N ASP A 92 6.10 10.08 -8.04
CA ASP A 92 5.34 10.56 -6.87
C ASP A 92 5.59 9.72 -5.59
N TYR A 93 6.85 9.74 -5.14
CA TYR A 93 7.30 9.05 -3.92
C TYR A 93 7.04 9.83 -2.62
N GLU A 94 6.16 10.85 -2.63
CA GLU A 94 5.91 11.68 -1.43
C GLU A 94 5.42 10.85 -0.23
N GLY A 95 4.66 9.78 -0.49
CA GLY A 95 4.17 8.84 0.52
C GLY A 95 5.02 7.59 0.71
N ALA A 96 6.20 7.50 0.09
CA ALA A 96 7.04 6.31 0.16
C ALA A 96 7.58 6.06 1.56
N ASP A 97 7.83 4.80 1.94
CA ASP A 97 8.28 4.45 3.29
C ASP A 97 9.07 3.14 3.33
N TRP A 98 9.75 2.86 4.44
CA TRP A 98 10.37 1.58 4.74
C TRP A 98 9.40 0.70 5.55
N ALA A 99 8.48 0.06 4.84
CA ALA A 99 7.33 -0.61 5.42
C ALA A 99 7.09 -2.00 4.81
N ASP A 100 6.05 -2.67 5.27
CA ASP A 100 5.61 -3.96 4.73
C ASP A 100 5.45 -3.89 3.20
N ARG A 101 6.23 -4.70 2.47
CA ARG A 101 6.22 -4.76 1.00
C ARG A 101 4.84 -5.00 0.38
N HIS A 102 3.90 -5.57 1.15
CA HIS A 102 2.54 -5.82 0.66
C HIS A 102 1.73 -4.53 0.46
N HIS A 103 2.14 -3.39 1.03
CA HIS A 103 1.46 -2.11 0.87
C HIS A 103 1.34 -1.66 -0.60
N ASP A 104 2.35 -1.97 -1.43
CA ASP A 104 2.35 -1.63 -2.86
C ASP A 104 1.33 -2.43 -3.68
N PHE A 105 0.73 -3.48 -3.11
CA PHE A 105 -0.24 -4.34 -3.79
C PHE A 105 -1.69 -3.99 -3.44
N ARG A 106 -1.95 -2.93 -2.66
CA ARG A 106 -3.29 -2.57 -2.17
C ARG A 106 -4.34 -2.34 -3.28
N TYR A 107 -3.92 -1.84 -4.44
CA TYR A 107 -4.79 -1.64 -5.61
C TYR A 107 -4.80 -2.83 -6.58
N LEU A 108 -3.90 -3.78 -6.36
CA LEU A 108 -3.75 -4.99 -7.18
C LEU A 108 -4.57 -6.16 -6.60
N ILE A 109 -5.56 -5.87 -5.75
CA ILE A 109 -6.55 -6.85 -5.32
C ILE A 109 -7.44 -7.19 -6.52
N PHE A 110 -7.00 -8.19 -7.28
CA PHE A 110 -7.78 -8.76 -8.35
C PHE A 110 -8.84 -9.68 -7.78
N ASP A 111 -10.09 -9.52 -8.23
CA ASP A 111 -11.12 -10.53 -8.07
C ASP A 111 -10.73 -11.76 -8.93
N LEU A 112 -9.95 -12.67 -8.33
CA LEU A 112 -9.48 -13.89 -8.99
C LEU A 112 -10.65 -14.76 -9.50
N ALA A 113 -11.86 -14.61 -8.94
CA ALA A 113 -13.05 -15.31 -9.42
C ALA A 113 -13.60 -14.74 -10.73
N LYS A 114 -13.27 -13.49 -11.09
CA LYS A 114 -13.58 -12.89 -12.40
C LYS A 114 -12.55 -13.22 -13.47
N LEU A 115 -11.28 -13.39 -13.09
CA LEU A 115 -10.20 -13.76 -14.03
C LEU A 115 -10.25 -15.22 -14.48
N ALA A 116 -11.00 -16.08 -13.78
CA ALA A 116 -11.18 -17.50 -14.11
C ALA A 116 -12.36 -17.77 -15.07
N ARG A 117 -13.11 -16.75 -15.50
CA ARG A 117 -14.16 -16.94 -16.52
C ARG A 117 -13.55 -16.79 -17.91
N PRO A 118 -13.58 -17.81 -18.78
CA PRO A 118 -13.21 -17.63 -20.17
C PRO A 118 -14.20 -16.65 -20.82
N ILE A 119 -13.67 -15.70 -21.59
CA ILE A 119 -14.43 -14.83 -22.50
C ILE A 119 -14.99 -15.70 -23.63
#